data_AF-A0A1W6BDY2-F1
#
_entry.id   AF-A0A1W6BDY2-F1
#
_cell.length_a   1.000
_cell.length_b   1.000
_cell.length_c   1.000
_cell.angle_alpha   90.00
_cell.angle_beta   90.00
_cell.angle_gamma   90.00
#
_symmetry.space_group_name_H-M   'P 1'
#
loop_
_entity.id
_entity.type
_entity.pdbx_description
1 polymer ?
#
loop_
_entity_poly.entity_id
_entity_poly.type
_entity_poly.pdbx_seq_one_letter_code
_entity_poly.pdbx_strand_id
1 'polypeptide(L)'
;MKKIILVLSFFIFTSANAEMSDKDKSKAWDCVGIYMANYFLPSGEKFEYGMKEKSISTVKVLKTYALEIGIPEKDWDAGVNKAVDKHYGSKYDKAITDKCHTFVEALVPNGAERVKKVVQTLY
;
A
#
# COMPACT_ATOMS: atom_id res chain seq x y z
N MET A 1 -41.15 -7.80 27.33
CA MET A 1 -40.81 -6.56 26.60
C MET A 1 -39.30 -6.40 26.53
N LYS A 2 -38.68 -6.72 25.39
CA LYS A 2 -37.34 -6.23 25.02
C LYS A 2 -37.38 -6.04 23.51
N LYS A 3 -37.44 -4.78 23.09
CA LYS A 3 -37.38 -4.40 21.67
C LYS A 3 -35.94 -4.62 21.22
N ILE A 4 -35.70 -5.62 20.38
CA ILE A 4 -34.43 -5.76 19.67
C ILE A 4 -34.46 -4.71 18.56
N ILE A 5 -33.83 -3.57 18.80
CA ILE A 5 -33.64 -2.56 17.76
C ILE A 5 -32.47 -3.04 16.91
N LEU A 6 -32.79 -3.69 15.80
CA LEU A 6 -31.83 -4.05 14.76
C LEU A 6 -31.49 -2.77 13.99
N VAL A 7 -30.48 -2.01 14.45
CA VAL A 7 -29.98 -0.85 13.69
C VAL A 7 -29.13 -1.38 12.54
N LEU A 8 -29.81 -1.70 11.44
CA LEU A 8 -29.17 -2.01 10.17
C LEU A 8 -28.61 -0.70 9.61
N SER A 9 -27.40 -0.36 10.03
CA SER A 9 -26.65 0.79 9.53
C SER A 9 -26.17 0.45 8.12
N PHE A 10 -27.05 0.59 7.13
CA PHE A 10 -26.63 0.65 5.73
C PHE A 10 -25.82 1.93 5.55
N PHE A 11 -24.51 1.85 5.76
CA PHE A 11 -23.59 2.78 5.12
C PHE A 11 -23.67 2.47 3.62
N ILE A 12 -24.59 3.16 2.94
CA ILE A 12 -24.52 3.30 1.50
C ILE A 12 -23.27 4.14 1.24
N PHE A 13 -22.13 3.48 1.12
CA PHE A 13 -20.98 4.07 0.46
C PHE A 13 -21.41 4.26 -0.98
N THR A 14 -21.86 5.47 -1.31
CA THR A 14 -21.84 5.91 -2.70
C THR A 14 -20.37 5.88 -3.10
N SER A 15 -19.92 4.79 -3.71
CA SER A 15 -18.64 4.75 -4.39
C SER A 15 -18.76 5.66 -5.62
N ALA A 16 -18.62 6.97 -5.38
CA ALA A 16 -17.95 7.79 -6.36
C ALA A 16 -16.58 7.12 -6.52
N ASN A 17 -16.45 6.28 -7.55
CA ASN A 17 -15.20 5.66 -7.93
C ASN A 17 -14.29 6.81 -8.38
N ALA A 18 -13.66 7.45 -7.41
CA ALA A 18 -12.60 8.40 -7.65
C ALA A 18 -11.45 7.57 -8.22
N GLU A 19 -11.37 7.56 -9.55
CA GLU A 19 -10.28 6.93 -10.27
C GLU A 19 -8.96 7.53 -9.76
N MET A 20 -8.02 6.67 -9.39
CA MET A 20 -6.69 7.11 -9.01
C MET A 20 -6.05 7.81 -10.21
N SER A 21 -5.60 9.04 -10.01
CA SER A 21 -4.94 9.82 -11.07
C SER A 21 -3.73 9.07 -11.61
N ASP A 22 -3.39 9.25 -12.89
CA ASP A 22 -2.21 8.57 -13.46
C ASP A 22 -0.90 8.93 -12.74
N LYS A 23 -0.82 10.16 -12.21
CA LYS A 23 0.29 10.59 -11.37
C LYS A 23 0.38 9.77 -10.08
N ASP A 24 -0.75 9.59 -9.40
CA ASP A 24 -0.80 8.83 -8.16
C ASP A 24 -0.58 7.33 -8.41
N LYS A 25 -1.11 6.80 -9.51
CA LYS A 25 -0.90 5.42 -9.97
C LYS A 25 0.57 5.15 -10.26
N SER A 26 1.23 6.03 -11.01
CA SER A 26 2.66 5.94 -11.27
C SER A 26 3.49 6.03 -9.99
N LYS A 27 3.13 6.93 -9.06
CA LYS A 27 3.82 7.06 -7.77
C LYS A 27 3.58 5.86 -6.85
N ALA A 28 2.38 5.27 -6.88
CA ALA A 28 2.05 4.07 -6.13
C ALA A 28 2.89 2.87 -6.61
N TRP A 29 3.00 2.67 -7.93
CA TRP A 29 3.91 1.67 -8.49
C TRP A 29 5.36 1.91 -8.10
N ASP A 30 5.85 3.14 -8.20
CA ASP A 30 7.23 3.49 -7.82
C ASP A 30 7.51 3.16 -6.34
N CYS A 31 6.58 3.48 -5.45
CA CYS A 31 6.69 3.13 -4.03
C CYS A 31 6.66 1.62 -3.79
N VAL A 32 5.81 0.87 -4.48
CA VAL A 32 5.83 -0.61 -4.39
C VAL A 32 7.18 -1.14 -4.88
N GLY A 33 7.71 -0.61 -5.98
CA GLY A 33 9.03 -0.97 -6.50
C GLY A 33 10.14 -0.74 -5.48
N ILE A 34 10.17 0.42 -4.81
CA ILE A 34 11.11 0.74 -3.73
C ILE A 34 10.97 -0.27 -2.57
N TYR A 35 9.75 -0.51 -2.09
CA TYR A 35 9.54 -1.46 -1.00
C TYR A 35 10.02 -2.86 -1.36
N MET A 36 9.71 -3.33 -2.56
CA MET A 36 10.10 -4.65 -3.04
C MET A 36 11.62 -4.76 -3.25
N ALA A 37 12.27 -3.71 -3.77
CA ALA A 37 13.73 -3.66 -3.91
C ALA A 37 14.45 -3.70 -2.54
N ASN A 38 13.88 -3.09 -1.51
CA ASN A 38 14.40 -3.15 -0.13
C ASN A 38 14.38 -4.58 0.48
N TYR A 39 13.77 -5.58 -0.15
CA TYR A 39 13.92 -6.98 0.27
C TYR A 39 15.21 -7.63 -0.22
N PHE A 40 15.83 -7.06 -1.26
CA PHE A 40 17.01 -7.61 -1.94
C PHE A 40 18.26 -6.75 -1.68
N LEU A 41 18.36 -6.18 -0.48
CA LEU A 41 19.47 -5.28 -0.16
C LEU A 41 20.82 -6.00 -0.21
N PRO A 42 21.88 -5.30 -0.65
CA PRO A 42 23.24 -5.83 -0.60
C PRO A 42 23.65 -6.27 0.81
N SER A 43 24.52 -7.28 0.90
CA SER A 43 25.06 -7.75 2.17
C SER A 43 25.73 -6.60 2.93
N GLY A 44 25.41 -6.45 4.21
CA GLY A 44 25.91 -5.38 5.09
C GLY A 44 24.99 -4.18 5.23
N GLU A 45 23.93 -4.06 4.43
CA GLU A 45 22.90 -3.02 4.63
C GLU A 45 21.93 -3.41 5.76
N LYS A 46 21.62 -2.44 6.62
CA LYS A 46 20.67 -2.61 7.73
C LYS A 46 19.30 -2.10 7.31
N PHE A 47 18.31 -2.99 7.31
CA PHE A 47 16.92 -2.64 7.16
C PHE A 47 16.16 -3.04 8.42
N GLU A 48 15.64 -2.04 9.13
CA GLU A 48 14.95 -2.25 10.40
C GLU A 48 13.71 -3.11 10.21
N TYR A 49 13.51 -4.07 11.11
CA TYR A 49 12.42 -5.04 11.01
C TYR A 49 11.05 -4.35 10.92
N GLY A 50 10.79 -3.34 11.76
CA GLY A 50 9.54 -2.57 11.71
C GLY A 50 9.31 -1.84 10.38
N MET A 51 10.39 -1.40 9.70
CA MET A 51 10.29 -0.78 8.37
C MET A 51 9.93 -1.82 7.30
N LYS A 52 10.46 -3.04 7.43
CA LYS A 52 10.11 -4.16 6.55
C LYS A 52 8.63 -4.53 6.70
N GLU A 53 8.16 -4.70 7.93
CA GLU A 53 6.76 -5.00 8.23
C GLU A 53 5.81 -3.93 7.73
N LYS A 54 6.15 -2.66 7.96
CA LYS A 54 5.37 -1.53 7.44
C LYS A 54 5.37 -1.52 5.90
N SER A 55 6.49 -1.83 5.27
CA SER A 55 6.62 -1.89 3.80
C SER A 55 5.76 -3.00 3.19
N ILE A 56 5.86 -4.26 3.65
CA ILE A 56 4.99 -5.36 3.19
C ILE A 56 3.51 -4.99 3.37
N SER A 57 3.17 -4.46 4.54
CA SER A 57 1.80 -4.08 4.86
C SER A 57 1.29 -2.99 3.94
N THR A 58 2.13 -1.99 3.63
CA THR A 58 1.81 -0.90 2.71
C THR A 58 1.60 -1.41 1.28
N VAL A 59 2.44 -2.35 0.81
CA VAL A 59 2.28 -3.00 -0.51
C VAL A 59 0.93 -3.70 -0.60
N LYS A 60 0.56 -4.47 0.43
CA LYS A 60 -0.73 -5.18 0.49
C LYS A 60 -1.91 -4.20 0.45
N VAL A 61 -1.86 -3.14 1.26
CA VAL A 61 -2.91 -2.10 1.29
C VAL A 61 -3.06 -1.41 -0.07
N LEU A 62 -1.95 -1.07 -0.74
CA LEU A 62 -2.00 -0.48 -2.07
C LEU A 62 -2.61 -1.41 -3.12
N LYS A 63 -2.16 -2.68 -3.17
CA LYS A 63 -2.73 -3.64 -4.13
C LYS A 63 -4.22 -3.83 -3.89
N THR A 64 -4.65 -4.00 -2.64
CA THR A 64 -6.08 -4.09 -2.32
C THR A 64 -6.84 -2.84 -2.76
N TYR A 65 -6.33 -1.64 -2.46
CA TYR A 65 -7.00 -0.40 -2.86
C TYR A 65 -7.07 -0.24 -4.38
N ALA A 66 -6.01 -0.56 -5.11
CA ALA A 66 -5.98 -0.49 -6.57
C ALA A 66 -7.07 -1.38 -7.20
N LEU A 67 -7.23 -2.61 -6.69
CA LEU A 67 -8.28 -3.52 -7.14
C LEU A 67 -9.68 -3.03 -6.74
N GLU A 68 -9.84 -2.47 -5.54
CA GLU A 68 -11.11 -1.90 -5.05
C GLU A 68 -11.64 -0.77 -5.95
N ILE A 69 -10.75 0.08 -6.48
CA ILE A 69 -11.12 1.18 -7.39
C ILE A 69 -11.16 0.77 -8.87
N GLY A 70 -11.00 -0.52 -9.17
CA GLY A 70 -11.19 -1.06 -10.51
C GLY A 70 -9.95 -1.10 -11.41
N ILE A 71 -8.73 -0.91 -10.88
CA ILE A 71 -7.51 -1.17 -11.66
C ILE A 71 -7.38 -2.69 -11.86
N PRO A 72 -7.30 -3.18 -13.12
CA PRO A 72 -7.12 -4.61 -13.36
C PRO A 72 -5.82 -5.13 -12.74
N GLU A 73 -5.86 -6.31 -12.13
CA GLU A 73 -4.69 -6.91 -11.48
C GLU A 73 -3.49 -7.04 -12.44
N LYS A 74 -3.75 -7.44 -13.69
CA LYS A 74 -2.72 -7.53 -14.73
C LYS A 74 -1.99 -6.21 -14.96
N ASP A 75 -2.72 -5.10 -14.99
CA ASP A 75 -2.15 -3.77 -15.25
C ASP A 75 -1.39 -3.27 -14.02
N TRP A 76 -1.93 -3.54 -12.83
CA TRP A 76 -1.26 -3.25 -11.58
C TRP A 76 0.08 -3.99 -11.48
N ASP A 77 0.07 -5.31 -11.68
CA ASP A 77 1.26 -6.16 -11.58
C ASP A 77 2.30 -5.79 -12.65
N ALA A 78 1.88 -5.44 -13.87
CA ALA A 78 2.79 -4.96 -14.92
C ALA A 78 3.50 -3.64 -14.52
N GLY A 79 2.77 -2.70 -13.94
CA GLY A 79 3.35 -1.45 -13.43
C GLY A 79 4.30 -1.67 -12.26
N VAL A 80 3.95 -2.57 -11.34
CA VAL A 80 4.82 -2.98 -10.22
C VAL A 80 6.11 -3.59 -10.73
N ASN A 81 6.07 -4.55 -11.65
CA ASN A 81 7.27 -5.21 -12.17
C ASN A 81 8.25 -4.20 -12.78
N LYS A 82 7.75 -3.27 -13.60
CA LYS A 82 8.57 -2.20 -14.17
C LYS A 82 9.22 -1.31 -13.10
N ALA A 83 8.51 -1.04 -12.01
CA ALA A 83 9.05 -0.26 -10.89
C ALA A 83 10.08 -1.06 -10.07
N VAL A 84 9.87 -2.36 -9.86
CA VAL A 84 10.84 -3.25 -9.20
C VAL A 84 12.14 -3.29 -10.00
N ASP A 85 12.06 -3.51 -11.32
CA ASP A 85 13.24 -3.55 -12.20
C ASP A 85 14.05 -2.24 -12.14
N LYS A 86 13.35 -1.09 -12.06
CA LYS A 86 13.99 0.23 -11.92
C LYS A 86 14.79 0.38 -10.63
N HIS A 87 14.31 -0.18 -9.51
CA HIS A 87 14.92 0.00 -8.18
C HIS A 87 15.79 -1.17 -7.74
N TYR A 88 15.74 -2.30 -8.43
CA TYR A 88 16.52 -3.50 -8.09
C TYR A 88 18.02 -3.19 -7.98
N GLY A 89 18.65 -3.64 -6.88
CA GLY A 89 20.07 -3.38 -6.59
C GLY A 89 20.38 -1.98 -6.05
N SER A 90 19.38 -1.10 -5.89
CA SER A 90 19.57 0.20 -5.24
C SER A 90 19.87 0.05 -3.75
N LYS A 91 20.60 1.02 -3.20
CA LYS A 91 20.83 1.12 -1.76
C LYS A 91 19.55 1.52 -1.04
N TYR A 92 19.40 1.06 0.19
CA TYR A 92 18.30 1.50 1.05
C TYR A 92 18.36 3.01 1.32
N ASP A 93 17.24 3.69 1.10
CA ASP A 93 17.04 5.08 1.50
C ASP A 93 15.79 5.20 2.39
N LYS A 94 16.03 5.49 3.67
CA LYS A 94 14.97 5.66 4.67
C LYS A 94 14.06 6.86 4.35
N ALA A 95 14.61 7.97 3.89
CA ALA A 95 13.83 9.18 3.62
C ALA A 95 12.88 8.98 2.43
N ILE A 96 13.32 8.25 1.40
CA ILE A 96 12.46 7.85 0.28
C ILE A 96 11.36 6.89 0.76
N THR A 97 11.73 5.89 1.56
CA THR A 97 10.79 4.90 2.11
C THR A 97 9.72 5.57 2.99
N ASP A 98 10.10 6.51 3.86
CA ASP A 98 9.18 7.28 4.70
C ASP A 98 8.23 8.15 3.87
N LYS A 99 8.72 8.80 2.80
CA LYS A 99 7.87 9.55 1.87
C LYS A 99 6.83 8.65 1.20
N CYS A 100 7.21 7.41 0.86
CA CYS A 100 6.27 6.43 0.35
C CYS A 100 5.23 6.03 1.38
N HIS A 101 5.60 5.88 2.66
CA HIS A 101 4.62 5.60 3.70
C HIS A 101 3.61 6.74 3.83
N THR A 102 4.08 7.98 3.97
CA THR A 102 3.20 9.16 4.05
C THR A 102 2.29 9.28 2.83
N PHE A 103 2.81 9.02 1.63
CA PHE A 103 2.02 9.05 0.41
C PHE A 103 0.88 8.04 0.43
N VAL A 104 1.15 6.78 0.78
CA VAL A 104 0.11 5.74 0.79
C VAL A 104 -0.94 5.99 1.86
N GLU A 105 -0.51 6.44 3.04
CA GLU A 105 -1.41 6.78 4.13
C GLU A 105 -2.39 7.91 3.74
N ALA A 106 -1.97 8.81 2.86
CA ALA A 106 -2.80 9.89 2.32
C ALA A 106 -3.62 9.47 1.08
N LEU A 107 -3.08 8.60 0.22
CA LEU A 107 -3.72 8.15 -1.02
C LEU A 107 -4.93 7.24 -0.74
N VAL A 108 -4.76 6.30 0.20
CA VAL A 108 -5.77 5.27 0.48
C VAL A 108 -6.75 5.80 1.53
N PRO A 109 -8.08 5.69 1.33
CA PRO A 109 -9.06 6.03 2.35
C PRO A 109 -8.80 5.27 3.67
N ASN A 110 -8.55 6.01 4.76
CA ASN A 110 -8.11 5.48 6.05
C ASN A 110 -6.77 4.70 5.97
N GLY A 111 -5.84 5.14 5.11
CA GLY A 111 -4.61 4.41 4.77
C GLY A 111 -3.76 4.03 5.97
N ALA A 112 -3.50 4.96 6.90
CA ALA A 112 -2.72 4.67 8.11
C ALA A 112 -3.34 3.56 8.97
N GLU A 113 -4.66 3.58 9.15
CA GLU A 113 -5.37 2.55 9.91
C GLU A 113 -5.39 1.20 9.18
N ARG A 114 -5.55 1.20 7.85
CA ARG A 114 -5.45 -0.02 7.04
C ARG A 114 -4.06 -0.65 7.15
N VAL A 115 -3.00 0.15 7.03
CA VAL A 115 -1.61 -0.34 7.17
C VAL A 115 -1.39 -0.91 8.56
N LYS A 116 -1.80 -0.20 9.61
CA LYS A 116 -1.70 -0.67 11.00
C LYS A 116 -2.39 -2.03 11.20
N LYS A 117 -3.63 -2.18 10.69
CA LYS A 117 -4.37 -3.45 10.76
C LYS A 117 -3.62 -4.59 10.07
N VAL A 118 -3.02 -4.35 8.91
CA VAL A 118 -2.23 -5.38 8.22
C VAL A 118 -0.96 -5.73 9.00
N VAL A 119 -0.24 -4.74 9.57
CA VAL A 119 0.93 -5.00 10.42
C VAL A 119 0.56 -5.89 11.61
N GLN A 120 -0.59 -5.67 12.24
CA GLN A 120 -1.07 -6.48 13.36
C GLN A 120 -1.36 -7.94 13.01
N THR A 121 -1.47 -8.29 11.72
CA THR A 121 -1.65 -9.69 11.27
C THR A 121 -0.34 -10.45 11.09
N LEU A 122 0.81 -9.80 11.30
CA LEU A 122 2.14 -10.41 11.22
C LEU A 122 2.58 -11.07 12.54
N TYR A 123 1.79 -10.90 13.60
CA TYR A 123 2.01 -11.40 14.97
C TYR A 123 0.84 -12.25 15.43
#